data_AF-A0A8J7RPU4-F1
#
_entry.id   AF-A0A8J7RPU4-F1
#
_cell.length_a   1.000
_cell.length_b   1.000
_cell.length_c   1.000
_cell.angle_alpha   90.00
_cell.angle_beta   90.00
_cell.angle_gamma   90.00
#
_symmetry.space_group_name_H-M   'P 1'
#
loop_
_entity.id
_entity.type
_entity.pdbx_description
1 polymer ?
#
loop_
_entity_poly.entity_id
_entity_poly.type
_entity_poly.pdbx_seq_one_letter_code
_entity_poly.pdbx_strand_id
1 'polypeptide(L)'
;MEKLNIKTVLAALLVLAVGFTSQVQAQFQSDFRIKQNFDQDHAEVMDALKTIETEEEAQSVNEKLDEMEDRYRDHVDLLDRVLYPETLEARMTNLRELTEVTEARIKRIGEKGDTVVVLEERIEELTGDAERYQQRADSLNEELGAMRRSRDANAAQARRLRQELDKRDEFIIKMVDSTFVAYENVDLESLSPDERRDLALEIDAQNVFGHIESVVDNNIDFLNTHTELSTQDFLKLYGVQVEFERMWENMGRDLADIYVSETNRQERLDDIVGKMDEWEMLIDDAAWTTLADAFEQNNIQLSPFSNSLEFYTSLNTYLDEAIERAEDSGGEEEVERYERFANFWFNDVKPRWQEYMISANVLTYDNFNTIDEKLTEWKLHAQPTSYTTLIFLGLAIIIILVLIGLYIKEKGKK
;
A
#
# COMPACT_ATOMS: atom_id res chain seq x y z
N MET A 1 -45.44 96.49 -84.86
CA MET A 1 -44.10 96.02 -84.49
C MET A 1 -43.68 96.75 -83.22
N GLU A 2 -44.02 96.16 -82.08
CA GLU A 2 -43.64 96.67 -80.77
C GLU A 2 -42.15 96.34 -80.57
N LYS A 3 -41.31 97.36 -80.44
CA LYS A 3 -39.86 97.17 -80.26
C LYS A 3 -39.64 96.52 -78.90
N LEU A 4 -39.39 95.22 -78.88
CA LEU A 4 -38.94 94.49 -77.70
C LEU A 4 -37.70 95.20 -77.15
N ASN A 5 -37.83 95.79 -75.96
CA ASN A 5 -36.78 96.61 -75.37
C ASN A 5 -35.64 95.68 -74.91
N ILE A 6 -34.54 95.65 -75.66
CA ILE A 6 -33.36 94.80 -75.37
C ILE A 6 -32.90 94.93 -73.90
N LYS A 7 -33.15 96.07 -73.26
CA LYS A 7 -32.84 96.31 -71.84
C LYS A 7 -33.69 95.47 -70.88
N THR A 8 -34.96 95.17 -71.18
CA THR A 8 -35.82 94.35 -70.31
C THR A 8 -35.51 92.86 -70.45
N VAL A 9 -35.08 92.39 -71.63
CA VAL A 9 -34.64 91.01 -71.84
C VAL A 9 -33.30 90.73 -71.16
N LEU A 10 -32.33 91.66 -71.24
CA LEU A 10 -31.05 91.54 -70.54
C LEU A 10 -31.19 91.59 -69.01
N ALA A 11 -32.08 92.43 -68.48
CA ALA A 11 -32.35 92.48 -67.04
C ALA A 11 -32.98 91.19 -66.51
N ALA A 12 -33.89 90.56 -67.28
CA ALA A 12 -34.50 89.28 -66.90
C ALA A 12 -33.49 88.11 -66.91
N LEU A 13 -32.57 88.08 -67.87
CA LEU A 13 -31.49 87.07 -67.94
C LEU A 13 -30.46 87.22 -66.82
N LEU A 14 -30.17 88.45 -66.39
CA LEU A 14 -29.25 88.73 -65.28
C LEU A 14 -29.86 88.36 -63.92
N VAL A 15 -31.17 88.58 -63.73
CA VAL A 15 -31.88 88.14 -62.51
C VAL A 15 -32.01 86.61 -62.44
N LEU A 16 -32.24 85.94 -63.57
CA LEU A 16 -32.22 84.47 -63.67
C LEU A 16 -30.82 83.87 -63.42
N ALA A 17 -29.76 84.50 -63.91
CA ALA A 17 -28.38 84.06 -63.68
C ALA A 17 -27.93 84.28 -62.23
N VAL A 18 -28.29 85.41 -61.60
CA VAL A 18 -27.94 85.71 -60.20
C VAL A 18 -28.77 84.86 -59.23
N GLY A 19 -30.05 84.61 -59.51
CA GLY A 19 -30.92 83.74 -58.70
C GLY A 19 -30.49 82.26 -58.72
N PHE A 20 -29.99 81.75 -59.85
CA PHE A 20 -29.42 80.41 -59.95
C PHE A 20 -28.10 80.28 -59.15
N THR A 21 -27.25 81.30 -59.14
CA THR A 21 -25.97 81.24 -58.41
C THR A 21 -26.14 81.24 -56.88
N SER A 22 -27.15 81.95 -56.35
CA SER A 22 -27.41 81.98 -54.90
C SER A 22 -27.98 80.67 -54.35
N GLN A 23 -28.83 79.97 -55.12
CA GLN A 23 -29.35 78.66 -54.71
C GLN A 23 -28.28 77.57 -54.78
N VAL A 24 -27.42 77.58 -55.80
CA VAL A 24 -26.31 76.63 -55.95
C VAL A 24 -25.23 76.84 -54.88
N GLN A 25 -24.93 78.09 -54.48
CA GLN A 25 -23.97 78.36 -53.39
C GLN A 25 -24.51 77.96 -52.00
N ALA A 26 -25.80 78.17 -51.72
CA ALA A 26 -26.41 77.75 -50.45
C ALA A 26 -26.47 76.23 -50.31
N GLN A 27 -26.80 75.52 -51.39
CA GLN A 27 -26.80 74.05 -51.44
C GLN A 27 -25.39 73.48 -51.27
N PHE A 28 -24.37 74.08 -51.90
CA PHE A 28 -22.98 73.65 -51.73
C PHE A 28 -22.45 73.84 -50.29
N GLN A 29 -22.84 74.92 -49.61
CA GLN A 29 -22.47 75.14 -48.20
C GLN A 29 -23.17 74.15 -47.25
N SER A 30 -24.43 73.79 -47.53
CA SER A 30 -25.18 72.78 -46.79
C SER A 30 -24.59 71.38 -46.98
N ASP A 31 -24.31 71.00 -48.24
CA ASP A 31 -23.74 69.71 -48.60
C ASP A 31 -22.35 69.49 -48.00
N PHE A 32 -21.51 70.54 -48.01
CA PHE A 32 -20.20 70.51 -47.37
C PHE A 32 -20.29 70.31 -45.85
N ARG A 33 -21.28 70.97 -45.20
CA ARG A 33 -21.51 70.83 -43.76
C ARG A 33 -22.00 69.43 -43.39
N ILE A 34 -22.86 68.82 -44.20
CA ILE A 34 -23.32 67.44 -44.01
C ILE A 34 -22.13 66.47 -44.05
N LYS A 35 -21.24 66.62 -45.03
CA LYS A 35 -20.00 65.82 -45.10
C LYS A 35 -19.09 66.05 -43.88
N GLN A 36 -18.88 67.31 -43.48
CA GLN A 36 -18.01 67.63 -42.35
C GLN A 36 -18.54 67.02 -41.04
N ASN A 37 -19.86 67.09 -40.82
CA ASN A 37 -20.48 66.48 -39.65
C ASN A 37 -20.35 64.96 -39.70
N PHE A 38 -20.55 64.34 -40.86
CA PHE A 38 -20.37 62.89 -41.02
C PHE A 38 -18.92 62.46 -40.73
N ASP A 39 -17.93 63.19 -41.27
CA ASP A 39 -16.51 62.92 -41.02
C ASP A 39 -16.16 63.09 -39.52
N GLN A 40 -16.79 64.05 -38.83
CA GLN A 40 -16.62 64.24 -37.39
C GLN A 40 -17.27 63.11 -36.58
N ASP A 41 -18.54 62.78 -36.83
CA ASP A 41 -19.25 61.70 -36.14
C ASP A 41 -18.52 60.36 -36.35
N HIS A 42 -18.04 60.09 -37.57
CA HIS A 42 -17.23 58.92 -37.89
C HIS A 42 -15.92 58.89 -37.09
N ALA A 43 -15.23 60.03 -36.96
CA ALA A 43 -14.00 60.11 -36.18
C ALA A 43 -14.25 59.90 -34.68
N GLU A 44 -15.33 60.47 -34.14
CA GLU A 44 -15.73 60.32 -32.75
C GLU A 44 -16.08 58.87 -32.41
N VAL A 45 -16.81 58.17 -33.29
CA VAL A 45 -17.09 56.74 -33.14
C VAL A 45 -15.80 55.91 -33.23
N MET A 46 -14.91 56.22 -34.18
CA MET A 46 -13.62 55.53 -34.33
C MET A 46 -12.72 55.71 -33.11
N ASP A 47 -12.72 56.88 -32.48
CA ASP A 47 -11.94 57.11 -31.26
C ASP A 47 -12.58 56.43 -30.05
N ALA A 48 -13.91 56.43 -29.95
CA ALA A 48 -14.61 55.67 -28.91
C ALA A 48 -14.30 54.16 -29.01
N LEU A 49 -14.28 53.59 -30.22
CA LEU A 49 -13.93 52.19 -30.46
C LEU A 49 -12.52 51.80 -29.97
N LYS A 50 -11.58 52.74 -29.95
CA LYS A 50 -10.20 52.47 -29.47
C LYS A 50 -10.09 52.40 -27.95
N THR A 51 -11.06 52.96 -27.23
CA THR A 51 -11.01 53.14 -25.77
C THR A 51 -12.06 52.32 -25.03
N ILE A 52 -12.80 51.44 -25.70
CA ILE A 52 -13.77 50.56 -25.04
C ILE A 52 -13.02 49.60 -24.11
N GLU A 53 -13.41 49.58 -22.85
CA GLU A 53 -12.91 48.66 -21.82
C GLU A 53 -14.02 47.81 -21.20
N THR A 54 -15.29 48.19 -21.38
CA THR A 54 -16.46 47.51 -20.80
C THR A 54 -17.56 47.20 -21.82
N GLU A 55 -18.44 46.25 -21.52
CA GLU A 55 -19.60 45.92 -22.37
C GLU A 55 -20.59 47.09 -22.49
N GLU A 56 -20.74 47.89 -21.41
CA GLU A 56 -21.61 49.08 -21.40
C GLU A 56 -21.11 50.18 -22.35
N GLU A 57 -19.79 50.39 -22.44
CA GLU A 57 -19.19 51.34 -23.36
C GLU A 57 -19.36 50.91 -24.82
N ALA A 58 -19.29 49.61 -25.09
CA ALA A 58 -19.49 49.06 -26.43
C ALA A 58 -20.95 49.21 -26.90
N GLN A 59 -21.91 48.98 -25.99
CA GLN A 59 -23.32 49.25 -26.24
C GLN A 59 -23.56 50.74 -26.56
N SER A 60 -22.91 51.66 -25.83
CA SER A 60 -23.00 53.10 -26.10
C SER A 60 -22.48 53.48 -27.49
N VAL A 61 -21.47 52.78 -28.01
CA VAL A 61 -20.97 53.00 -29.38
C VAL A 61 -21.97 52.49 -30.43
N ASN A 62 -22.64 51.37 -30.17
CA ASN A 62 -23.73 50.87 -31.03
C ASN A 62 -24.90 51.86 -31.10
N GLU A 63 -25.30 52.44 -29.97
CA GLU A 63 -26.36 53.47 -29.93
C GLU A 63 -25.96 54.71 -30.75
N LYS A 64 -24.70 55.16 -30.66
CA LYS A 64 -24.19 56.27 -31.49
C LYS A 64 -24.17 55.94 -32.98
N LEU A 65 -23.89 54.69 -33.34
CA LEU A 65 -23.94 54.24 -34.74
C LEU A 65 -25.37 54.24 -35.28
N ASP A 66 -26.34 53.80 -34.48
CA ASP A 66 -27.76 53.86 -34.85
C ASP A 66 -28.22 55.32 -35.05
N GLU A 67 -27.87 56.22 -34.13
CA GLU A 67 -28.16 57.66 -34.26
C GLU A 67 -27.48 58.30 -35.48
N MET A 68 -26.26 57.88 -35.80
CA MET A 68 -25.51 58.34 -36.97
C MET A 68 -26.17 57.85 -38.26
N GLU A 69 -26.60 56.59 -38.33
CA GLU A 69 -27.30 56.04 -39.48
C GLU A 69 -28.62 56.78 -39.76
N ASP A 70 -29.43 56.99 -38.73
CA ASP A 70 -30.69 57.71 -38.83
C ASP A 70 -30.50 59.17 -39.29
N ARG A 71 -29.46 59.85 -38.79
CA ARG A 71 -29.15 61.25 -39.13
C ARG A 71 -28.77 61.45 -40.59
N TYR A 72 -28.05 60.49 -41.18
CA TYR A 72 -27.51 60.61 -42.54
C TYR A 72 -28.29 59.85 -43.61
N ARG A 73 -29.32 59.09 -43.21
CA ARG A 73 -30.18 58.29 -44.10
C ARG A 73 -30.78 59.08 -45.27
N ASP A 74 -31.24 60.31 -45.03
CA ASP A 74 -31.83 61.16 -46.07
C ASP A 74 -30.78 61.84 -46.98
N HIS A 75 -29.48 61.59 -46.72
CA HIS A 75 -28.33 62.20 -47.40
C HIS A 75 -27.43 61.19 -48.11
N VAL A 76 -27.88 59.94 -48.31
CA VAL A 76 -27.12 58.85 -48.95
C VAL A 76 -26.55 59.26 -50.31
N ASP A 77 -27.39 59.75 -51.24
CA ASP A 77 -26.96 60.12 -52.61
C ASP A 77 -25.86 61.19 -52.61
N LEU A 78 -25.92 62.12 -51.66
CA LEU A 78 -24.91 63.16 -51.50
C LEU A 78 -23.62 62.56 -50.96
N LEU A 79 -23.72 61.77 -49.89
CA LEU A 79 -22.58 61.19 -49.18
C LEU A 79 -21.83 60.19 -50.06
N ASP A 80 -22.53 59.30 -50.77
CA ASP A 80 -21.91 58.33 -51.70
C ASP A 80 -21.11 59.02 -52.81
N ARG A 81 -21.56 60.18 -53.29
CA ARG A 81 -20.83 60.95 -54.29
C ARG A 81 -19.54 61.57 -53.74
N VAL A 82 -19.55 62.02 -52.48
CA VAL A 82 -18.40 62.72 -51.88
C VAL A 82 -17.44 61.80 -51.12
N LEU A 83 -17.87 60.56 -50.82
CA LEU A 83 -17.08 59.53 -50.15
C LEU A 83 -16.38 58.56 -51.13
N TYR A 84 -16.60 58.73 -52.44
CA TYR A 84 -16.03 57.87 -53.49
C TYR A 84 -14.50 57.62 -53.31
N PRO A 85 -14.01 56.37 -53.45
CA PRO A 85 -14.72 55.18 -53.97
C PRO A 85 -15.65 54.47 -52.97
N GLU A 86 -15.72 54.92 -51.73
CA GLU A 86 -16.56 54.33 -50.67
C GLU A 86 -17.96 54.94 -50.67
N THR A 87 -18.93 54.22 -50.09
CA THR A 87 -20.31 54.68 -49.85
C THR A 87 -20.57 54.90 -48.36
N LEU A 88 -21.63 55.63 -48.03
CA LEU A 88 -22.12 55.77 -46.66
C LEU A 88 -22.38 54.40 -46.03
N GLU A 89 -23.06 53.52 -46.77
CA GLU A 89 -23.33 52.15 -46.35
C GLU A 89 -22.03 51.40 -46.03
N ALA A 90 -21.03 51.44 -46.92
CA ALA A 90 -19.76 50.75 -46.70
C ALA A 90 -19.03 51.24 -45.44
N ARG A 91 -19.07 52.54 -45.15
CA ARG A 91 -18.47 53.10 -43.92
C ARG A 91 -19.24 52.72 -42.67
N MET A 92 -20.57 52.77 -42.70
CA MET A 92 -21.40 52.35 -41.57
C MET A 92 -21.26 50.86 -41.29
N THR A 93 -21.23 50.02 -42.32
CA THR A 93 -20.94 48.59 -42.21
C THR A 93 -19.57 48.36 -41.58
N ASN A 94 -18.53 49.07 -42.04
CA ASN A 94 -17.19 48.93 -41.46
C ASN A 94 -17.16 49.28 -39.97
N LEU A 95 -17.80 50.38 -39.57
CA LEU A 95 -17.87 50.76 -38.15
C LEU A 95 -18.64 49.72 -37.33
N ARG A 96 -19.76 49.19 -37.83
CA ARG A 96 -20.53 48.14 -37.15
C ARG A 96 -19.73 46.84 -37.01
N GLU A 97 -19.03 46.42 -38.06
CA GLU A 97 -18.14 45.24 -38.00
C GLU A 97 -17.02 45.42 -36.97
N LEU A 98 -16.43 46.62 -36.88
CA LEU A 98 -15.41 46.94 -35.89
C LEU A 98 -15.97 46.94 -34.46
N THR A 99 -17.18 47.48 -34.24
CA THR A 99 -17.86 47.43 -32.95
C THR A 99 -18.14 46.00 -32.52
N GLU A 100 -18.68 45.17 -33.41
CA GLU A 100 -18.99 43.75 -33.14
C GLU A 100 -17.73 42.96 -32.77
N VAL A 101 -16.62 43.16 -33.50
CA VAL A 101 -15.33 42.53 -33.18
C VAL A 101 -14.81 42.98 -31.81
N THR A 102 -15.01 44.24 -31.46
CA THR A 102 -14.57 44.81 -30.18
C THR A 102 -15.40 44.28 -29.02
N GLU A 103 -16.72 44.20 -29.16
CA GLU A 103 -17.63 43.57 -28.19
C GLU A 103 -17.26 42.10 -27.94
N ALA A 104 -17.06 41.33 -29.02
CA ALA A 104 -16.65 39.94 -28.92
C ALA A 104 -15.30 39.77 -28.19
N ARG A 105 -14.39 40.74 -28.33
CA ARG A 105 -13.11 40.77 -27.61
C ARG A 105 -13.29 41.08 -26.12
N ILE A 106 -14.09 42.09 -25.78
CA ILE A 106 -14.38 42.51 -24.39
C ILE A 106 -15.00 41.35 -23.62
N LYS A 107 -16.04 40.72 -24.19
CA LYS A 107 -16.70 39.56 -23.60
C LYS A 107 -15.73 38.41 -23.30
N ARG A 108 -14.86 38.10 -24.28
CA ARG A 108 -13.82 37.07 -24.10
C ARG A 108 -12.82 37.42 -23.00
N ILE A 109 -12.51 38.70 -22.80
CA ILE A 109 -11.64 39.16 -21.71
C ILE A 109 -12.36 38.96 -20.37
N GLY A 110 -13.64 39.31 -20.26
CA GLY A 110 -14.46 39.06 -19.08
C GLY A 110 -14.51 37.57 -18.69
N GLU A 111 -14.87 36.71 -19.64
CA GLU A 111 -14.91 35.24 -19.44
C GLU A 111 -13.55 34.66 -18.97
N LYS A 112 -12.44 35.22 -19.49
CA LYS A 112 -11.09 34.84 -19.03
C LYS A 112 -10.77 35.37 -17.64
N GLY A 113 -11.24 36.57 -17.29
CA GLY A 113 -11.13 37.13 -15.94
C GLY A 113 -11.81 36.24 -14.90
N ASP A 114 -13.04 35.80 -15.17
CA ASP A 114 -13.77 34.87 -14.31
C ASP A 114 -13.03 33.53 -14.16
N THR A 115 -12.45 33.03 -15.25
CA THR A 115 -11.63 31.81 -15.22
C THR A 115 -10.39 31.98 -14.35
N VAL A 116 -9.75 33.15 -14.38
CA VAL A 116 -8.58 33.44 -13.53
C VAL A 116 -8.98 33.44 -12.06
N VAL A 117 -10.10 34.05 -11.69
CA VAL A 117 -10.60 34.05 -10.30
C VAL A 117 -10.83 32.62 -9.80
N VAL A 118 -11.51 31.78 -10.59
CA VAL A 118 -11.76 30.37 -10.22
C VAL A 118 -10.45 29.59 -10.09
N LEU A 119 -9.47 29.85 -10.96
CA LEU A 119 -8.16 29.20 -10.88
C LEU A 119 -7.37 29.66 -9.64
N GLU A 120 -7.45 30.94 -9.26
CA GLU A 120 -6.84 31.47 -8.04
C GLU A 120 -7.44 30.83 -6.79
N GLU A 121 -8.78 30.75 -6.70
CA GLU A 121 -9.48 30.05 -5.62
C GLU A 121 -9.04 28.57 -5.53
N ARG A 122 -8.90 27.90 -6.67
CA ARG A 122 -8.47 26.50 -6.72
C ARG A 122 -7.01 26.33 -6.30
N ILE A 123 -6.13 27.27 -6.64
CA ILE A 123 -4.73 27.26 -6.21
C ILE A 123 -4.64 27.44 -4.69
N GLU A 124 -5.44 28.34 -4.11
CA GLU A 124 -5.50 28.55 -2.66
C GLU A 124 -5.97 27.28 -1.94
N GLU A 125 -7.03 26.64 -2.43
CA GLU A 125 -7.53 25.36 -1.92
C GLU A 125 -6.44 24.26 -1.96
N LEU A 126 -5.80 24.08 -3.12
CA LEU A 126 -4.75 23.07 -3.31
C LEU A 126 -3.52 23.34 -2.44
N THR A 127 -3.18 24.62 -2.22
CA THR A 127 -2.09 25.00 -1.33
C THR A 127 -2.43 24.63 0.12
N GLY A 128 -3.66 24.90 0.56
CA GLY A 128 -4.14 24.49 1.88
C GLY A 128 -4.19 22.98 2.06
N ASP A 129 -4.55 22.22 1.01
CA ASP A 129 -4.47 20.76 1.02
C ASP A 129 -3.03 20.25 1.13
N ALA A 130 -2.10 20.83 0.37
CA ALA A 130 -0.69 20.48 0.42
C ALA A 130 -0.09 20.69 1.82
N GLU A 131 -0.42 21.81 2.48
CA GLU A 131 0.00 22.07 3.87
C GLU A 131 -0.58 21.05 4.86
N ARG A 132 -1.87 20.69 4.72
CA ARG A 132 -2.49 19.64 5.55
C ARG A 132 -1.81 18.28 5.36
N TYR A 133 -1.50 17.91 4.11
CA TYR A 133 -0.80 16.66 3.81
C TYR A 133 0.63 16.66 4.35
N GLN A 134 1.33 17.78 4.25
CA GLN A 134 2.67 17.95 4.83
C GLN A 134 2.63 17.72 6.35
N GLN A 135 1.72 18.39 7.07
CA GLN A 135 1.56 18.23 8.52
C GLN A 135 1.24 16.78 8.91
N ARG A 136 0.38 16.11 8.14
CA ARG A 136 0.03 14.70 8.36
C ARG A 136 1.22 13.77 8.11
N ALA A 137 2.01 14.04 7.07
CA ALA A 137 3.22 13.28 6.78
C ALA A 137 4.27 13.44 7.89
N ASP A 138 4.47 14.65 8.39
CA ASP A 138 5.39 14.92 9.50
C ASP A 138 4.96 14.21 10.78
N SER A 139 3.66 14.25 11.11
CA SER A 139 3.08 13.52 12.25
C SER A 139 3.27 12.00 12.12
N LEU A 140 3.00 11.44 10.95
CA LEU A 140 3.22 10.01 10.69
C LEU A 140 4.70 9.62 10.78
N ASN A 141 5.60 10.48 10.31
CA ASN A 141 7.05 10.25 10.43
C ASN A 141 7.51 10.25 11.90
N GLU A 142 6.97 11.15 12.72
CA GLU A 142 7.26 11.19 14.16
C GLU A 142 6.75 9.92 14.87
N GLU A 143 5.52 9.51 14.58
CA GLU A 143 4.93 8.28 15.11
C GLU A 143 5.74 7.05 14.68
N LEU A 144 6.15 6.98 13.42
CA LEU A 144 6.97 5.90 12.89
C LEU A 144 8.37 5.88 13.52
N GLY A 145 8.94 7.04 13.84
CA GLY A 145 10.16 7.16 14.63
C GLY A 145 10.00 6.69 16.07
N ALA A 146 8.87 6.98 16.71
CA ALA A 146 8.53 6.48 18.05
C ALA A 146 8.35 4.95 18.05
N MET A 147 7.60 4.41 17.08
CA MET A 147 7.41 2.96 16.90
C MET A 147 8.72 2.23 16.67
N ARG A 148 9.62 2.76 15.83
CA ARG A 148 10.96 2.17 15.61
C ARG A 148 11.77 2.11 16.90
N ARG A 149 11.80 3.18 17.69
CA ARG A 149 12.50 3.21 19.00
C ARG A 149 11.90 2.21 19.98
N SER A 150 10.58 2.12 20.05
CA SER A 150 9.88 1.14 20.88
C SER A 150 10.22 -0.29 20.46
N ARG A 151 10.14 -0.59 19.16
CA ARG A 151 10.53 -1.89 18.59
C ARG A 151 11.98 -2.24 18.90
N ASP A 152 12.91 -1.30 18.76
CA ASP A 152 14.33 -1.55 19.02
C ASP A 152 14.60 -1.79 20.53
N ALA A 153 13.88 -1.08 21.41
CA ALA A 153 13.92 -1.30 22.85
C ALA A 153 13.35 -2.68 23.23
N ASN A 154 12.21 -3.06 22.66
CA ASN A 154 11.60 -4.37 22.86
C ASN A 154 12.52 -5.48 22.32
N ALA A 155 13.13 -5.30 21.15
CA ALA A 155 14.10 -6.24 20.60
C ALA A 155 15.38 -6.35 21.46
N ALA A 156 15.78 -5.29 22.16
CA ALA A 156 16.88 -5.33 23.11
C ALA A 156 16.48 -6.04 24.42
N GLN A 157 15.24 -5.85 24.89
CA GLN A 157 14.69 -6.59 26.03
C GLN A 157 14.56 -8.07 25.73
N ALA A 158 13.96 -8.45 24.59
CA ALA A 158 13.85 -9.83 24.14
C ALA A 158 15.23 -10.50 24.00
N ARG A 159 16.24 -9.79 23.48
CA ARG A 159 17.62 -10.31 23.44
C ARG A 159 18.22 -10.55 24.82
N ARG A 160 17.97 -9.66 25.79
CA ARG A 160 18.43 -9.87 27.17
C ARG A 160 17.73 -11.06 27.80
N LEU A 161 16.41 -11.14 27.66
CA LEU A 161 15.61 -12.24 28.18
C LEU A 161 16.08 -13.59 27.61
N ARG A 162 16.35 -13.67 26.30
CA ARG A 162 16.95 -14.86 25.68
C ARG A 162 18.33 -15.23 26.24
N GLN A 163 19.20 -14.24 26.46
CA GLN A 163 20.51 -14.50 27.06
C GLN A 163 20.40 -14.97 28.51
N GLU A 164 19.40 -14.48 29.24
CA GLU A 164 19.12 -14.94 30.60
C GLU A 164 18.55 -16.36 30.60
N LEU A 165 17.65 -16.68 29.65
CA LEU A 165 17.19 -18.04 29.39
C LEU A 165 18.35 -18.99 29.06
N ASP A 166 19.24 -18.62 28.12
CA ASP A 166 20.39 -19.45 27.74
C ASP A 166 21.31 -19.77 28.92
N LYS A 167 21.62 -18.76 29.74
CA LYS A 167 22.46 -18.95 30.93
C LYS A 167 21.77 -19.81 31.99
N ARG A 168 20.47 -19.64 32.15
CA ARG A 168 19.67 -20.40 33.09
C ARG A 168 19.58 -21.86 32.65
N ASP A 169 19.31 -22.12 31.37
CA ASP A 169 19.23 -23.48 30.83
C ASP A 169 20.58 -24.19 30.96
N GLU A 170 21.67 -23.50 30.61
CA GLU A 170 23.03 -24.03 30.81
C GLU A 170 23.32 -24.31 32.29
N PHE A 171 22.86 -23.45 33.20
CA PHE A 171 23.00 -23.67 34.64
C PHE A 171 22.16 -24.85 35.12
N ILE A 172 20.92 -25.00 34.67
CA ILE A 172 20.03 -26.12 35.02
C ILE A 172 20.65 -27.42 34.53
N ILE A 173 21.03 -27.50 33.26
CA ILE A 173 21.67 -28.70 32.68
C ILE A 173 22.95 -29.04 33.43
N LYS A 174 23.82 -28.06 33.74
CA LYS A 174 25.05 -28.33 34.50
C LYS A 174 24.80 -28.73 35.96
N MET A 175 23.82 -28.12 36.61
CA MET A 175 23.42 -28.49 37.97
C MET A 175 22.94 -29.94 37.98
N VAL A 176 22.07 -30.28 37.03
CA VAL A 176 21.55 -31.62 36.88
C VAL A 176 22.68 -32.59 36.50
N ASP A 177 23.47 -32.34 35.47
CA ASP A 177 24.63 -33.16 35.11
C ASP A 177 25.60 -33.35 36.29
N SER A 178 25.95 -32.29 37.02
CA SER A 178 26.90 -32.40 38.14
C SER A 178 26.34 -33.20 39.31
N THR A 179 25.03 -33.07 39.57
CA THR A 179 24.35 -33.83 40.60
C THR A 179 24.20 -35.28 40.15
N PHE A 180 23.94 -35.55 38.87
CA PHE A 180 23.58 -36.87 38.37
C PHE A 180 24.80 -37.72 37.94
N VAL A 181 25.83 -37.12 37.32
CA VAL A 181 27.11 -37.78 36.97
C VAL A 181 27.83 -38.31 38.20
N ALA A 182 27.64 -37.65 39.36
CA ALA A 182 28.14 -38.13 40.64
C ALA A 182 27.52 -39.49 41.04
N TYR A 183 26.33 -39.84 40.56
CA TYR A 183 25.66 -41.11 40.88
C TYR A 183 25.65 -42.12 39.73
N GLU A 184 25.68 -41.70 38.46
CA GLU A 184 25.69 -42.63 37.31
C GLU A 184 26.87 -43.63 37.35
N ASN A 185 27.99 -43.22 37.96
CA ASN A 185 29.18 -44.05 38.12
C ASN A 185 29.26 -44.80 39.46
N VAL A 186 28.25 -44.66 40.32
CA VAL A 186 28.21 -45.27 41.64
C VAL A 186 27.13 -46.34 41.65
N ASP A 187 27.53 -47.60 41.72
CA ASP A 187 26.60 -48.72 41.92
C ASP A 187 26.04 -48.66 43.35
N LEU A 188 24.96 -47.89 43.53
CA LEU A 188 24.33 -47.61 44.83
C LEU A 188 23.82 -48.89 45.51
N GLU A 189 23.42 -49.90 44.73
CA GLU A 189 22.99 -51.19 45.25
C GLU A 189 24.14 -51.96 45.91
N SER A 190 25.37 -51.75 45.44
CA SER A 190 26.58 -52.38 45.98
C SER A 190 27.11 -51.74 47.27
N LEU A 191 26.67 -50.53 47.61
CA LEU A 191 27.15 -49.80 48.78
C LEU A 191 26.49 -50.26 50.07
N SER A 192 27.30 -50.47 51.11
CA SER A 192 26.83 -50.71 52.47
C SER A 192 26.19 -49.46 53.10
N PRO A 193 25.36 -49.60 54.16
CA PRO A 193 24.73 -48.45 54.82
C PRO A 193 25.73 -47.40 55.34
N ASP A 194 26.93 -47.82 55.75
CA ASP A 194 27.98 -46.92 56.23
C ASP A 194 28.65 -46.17 55.05
N GLU A 195 28.88 -46.83 53.91
CA GLU A 195 29.42 -46.19 52.70
C GLU A 195 28.43 -45.20 52.08
N ARG A 196 27.12 -45.51 52.11
CA ARG A 196 26.06 -44.57 51.69
C ARG A 196 26.02 -43.34 52.59
N ARG A 197 26.25 -43.52 53.89
CA ARG A 197 26.31 -42.44 54.87
C ARG A 197 27.58 -41.59 54.70
N ASP A 198 28.72 -42.20 54.42
CA ASP A 198 29.96 -41.47 54.15
C ASP A 198 29.86 -40.69 52.81
N LEU A 199 29.23 -41.26 51.78
CA LEU A 199 28.92 -40.55 50.53
C LEU A 199 27.99 -39.35 50.76
N ALA A 200 26.97 -39.52 51.61
CA ALA A 200 26.07 -38.44 52.00
C ALA A 200 26.76 -37.33 52.83
N LEU A 201 27.83 -37.67 53.56
CA LEU A 201 28.62 -36.73 54.37
C LEU A 201 29.75 -36.04 53.58
N GLU A 202 30.33 -36.71 52.60
CA GLU A 202 31.37 -36.15 51.71
C GLU A 202 30.75 -35.16 50.71
N ILE A 203 29.48 -35.37 50.34
CA ILE A 203 28.66 -34.48 49.51
C ILE A 203 27.70 -33.68 50.42
N ASP A 204 28.22 -32.93 51.39
CA ASP A 204 27.45 -31.92 52.14
C ASP A 204 27.56 -30.54 51.46
N ALA A 205 27.04 -30.43 50.24
CA ALA A 205 26.89 -29.16 49.51
C ALA A 205 25.42 -28.68 49.55
N GLN A 206 24.90 -28.38 50.75
CA GLN A 206 23.62 -27.70 51.01
C GLN A 206 22.38 -28.25 50.25
N ASN A 207 21.88 -29.43 50.66
CA ASN A 207 20.53 -29.95 50.35
C ASN A 207 20.17 -30.06 48.84
N VAL A 208 20.68 -31.11 48.19
CA VAL A 208 20.35 -31.51 46.80
C VAL A 208 18.84 -31.49 46.52
N PHE A 209 18.02 -32.03 47.42
CA PHE A 209 16.56 -32.00 47.28
C PHE A 209 16.00 -30.58 47.27
N GLY A 210 16.49 -29.72 48.17
CA GLY A 210 16.09 -28.31 48.19
C GLY A 210 16.50 -27.56 46.91
N HIS A 211 17.59 -27.97 46.26
CA HIS A 211 17.97 -27.42 44.96
C HIS A 211 17.06 -27.89 43.83
N ILE A 212 16.68 -29.18 43.81
CA ILE A 212 15.72 -29.73 42.85
C ILE A 212 14.36 -29.03 43.02
N GLU A 213 13.84 -28.96 44.24
CA GLU A 213 12.61 -28.21 44.58
C GLU A 213 12.70 -26.76 44.09
N SER A 214 13.81 -26.06 44.39
CA SER A 214 13.99 -24.67 43.95
C SER A 214 14.07 -24.53 42.43
N VAL A 215 14.64 -25.49 41.70
CA VAL A 215 14.65 -25.44 40.23
C VAL A 215 13.23 -25.53 39.70
N VAL A 216 12.41 -26.46 40.19
CA VAL A 216 11.02 -26.61 39.75
C VAL A 216 10.20 -25.35 40.11
N ASP A 217 10.30 -24.88 41.36
CA ASP A 217 9.61 -23.67 41.84
C ASP A 217 9.97 -22.43 41.00
N ASN A 218 11.26 -22.24 40.71
CA ASN A 218 11.71 -21.12 39.87
C ASN A 218 11.24 -21.23 38.41
N ASN A 219 10.94 -22.43 37.91
CA ASN A 219 10.37 -22.62 36.57
C ASN A 219 8.88 -22.28 36.56
N ILE A 220 8.13 -22.75 37.54
CA ILE A 220 6.71 -22.39 37.74
C ILE A 220 6.58 -20.86 37.87
N ASP A 221 7.33 -20.24 38.78
CA ASP A 221 7.30 -18.79 38.99
C ASP A 221 7.64 -18.00 37.73
N PHE A 222 8.60 -18.50 36.95
CA PHE A 222 9.02 -17.86 35.71
C PHE A 222 7.92 -17.90 34.64
N LEU A 223 7.29 -19.06 34.42
CA LEU A 223 6.20 -19.21 33.45
C LEU A 223 4.97 -18.40 33.85
N ASN A 224 4.69 -18.31 35.16
CA ASN A 224 3.61 -17.47 35.68
C ASN A 224 3.86 -15.96 35.50
N THR A 225 5.11 -15.53 35.35
CA THR A 225 5.47 -14.10 35.27
C THR A 225 5.86 -13.61 33.89
N HIS A 226 6.24 -14.51 32.98
CA HIS A 226 6.75 -14.18 31.64
C HIS A 226 5.92 -14.88 30.56
N THR A 227 4.70 -14.39 30.34
CA THR A 227 3.78 -14.94 29.32
C THR A 227 4.02 -14.38 27.92
N GLU A 228 4.89 -13.38 27.79
CA GLU A 228 5.21 -12.67 26.54
C GLU A 228 6.35 -13.30 25.72
N LEU A 229 6.78 -14.50 26.08
CA LEU A 229 7.88 -15.20 25.41
C LEU A 229 7.50 -15.64 23.98
N SER A 230 8.52 -15.83 23.14
CA SER A 230 8.27 -16.32 21.77
C SER A 230 8.09 -17.84 21.74
N THR A 231 7.44 -18.37 20.69
CA THR A 231 7.28 -19.82 20.47
C THR A 231 8.59 -20.59 20.62
N GLN A 232 9.70 -20.03 20.11
CA GLN A 232 11.03 -20.62 20.25
C GLN A 232 11.46 -20.75 21.71
N ASP A 233 11.20 -19.72 22.51
CA ASP A 233 11.60 -19.67 23.92
C ASP A 233 10.78 -20.70 24.73
N PHE A 234 9.47 -20.82 24.46
CA PHE A 234 8.63 -21.86 25.08
C PHE A 234 9.03 -23.28 24.66
N LEU A 235 9.32 -23.53 23.37
CA LEU A 235 9.79 -24.85 22.93
C LEU A 235 11.10 -25.26 23.59
N LYS A 236 11.99 -24.28 23.83
CA LYS A 236 13.24 -24.53 24.55
C LYS A 236 12.98 -24.93 26.00
N LEU A 237 12.14 -24.16 26.70
CA LEU A 237 11.76 -24.44 28.09
C LEU A 237 11.03 -25.77 28.22
N TYR A 238 10.23 -26.14 27.23
CA TYR A 238 9.56 -27.44 27.18
C TYR A 238 10.58 -28.58 27.10
N GLY A 239 11.61 -28.45 26.24
CA GLY A 239 12.72 -29.41 26.20
C GLY A 239 13.44 -29.56 27.54
N VAL A 240 13.61 -28.45 28.28
CA VAL A 240 14.21 -28.50 29.63
C VAL A 240 13.31 -29.25 30.61
N GLN A 241 11.99 -29.05 30.56
CA GLN A 241 11.04 -29.77 31.42
C GLN A 241 11.06 -31.27 31.12
N VAL A 242 10.99 -31.67 29.85
CA VAL A 242 11.01 -33.08 29.43
C VAL A 242 12.30 -33.77 29.87
N GLU A 243 13.45 -33.10 29.70
CA GLU A 243 14.73 -33.65 30.15
C GLU A 243 14.79 -33.76 31.68
N PHE A 244 14.30 -32.75 32.41
CA PHE A 244 14.25 -32.78 33.85
C PHE A 244 13.39 -33.92 34.38
N GLU A 245 12.20 -34.11 33.81
CA GLU A 245 11.29 -35.20 34.15
C GLU A 245 11.94 -36.56 33.89
N ARG A 246 12.53 -36.76 32.71
CA ARG A 246 13.26 -37.99 32.37
C ARG A 246 14.38 -38.29 33.37
N MET A 247 15.11 -37.28 33.82
CA MET A 247 16.16 -37.47 34.81
C MET A 247 15.57 -37.80 36.20
N TRP A 248 14.52 -37.09 36.60
CA TRP A 248 13.82 -37.35 37.86
C TRP A 248 13.22 -38.76 37.94
N GLU A 249 12.59 -39.25 36.88
CA GLU A 249 12.07 -40.61 36.80
C GLU A 249 13.17 -41.67 37.03
N ASN A 250 14.37 -41.42 36.52
CA ASN A 250 15.48 -42.36 36.60
C ASN A 250 16.19 -42.36 37.95
N MET A 251 16.26 -41.23 38.65
CA MET A 251 17.12 -41.10 39.84
C MET A 251 16.44 -40.49 41.07
N GLY A 252 15.23 -39.94 40.94
CA GLY A 252 14.54 -39.25 42.03
C GLY A 252 14.36 -40.12 43.27
N ARG A 253 14.01 -41.40 43.09
CA ARG A 253 13.89 -42.37 44.19
C ARG A 253 15.23 -42.64 44.87
N ASP A 254 16.29 -42.86 44.10
CA ASP A 254 17.62 -43.19 44.64
C ASP A 254 18.22 -42.00 45.40
N LEU A 255 18.02 -40.79 44.89
CA LEU A 255 18.36 -39.57 45.60
C LEU A 255 17.58 -39.46 46.92
N ALA A 256 16.28 -39.77 46.92
CA ALA A 256 15.44 -39.72 48.12
C ALA A 256 15.88 -40.73 49.18
N ASP A 257 16.40 -41.87 48.74
CA ASP A 257 16.92 -42.92 49.61
C ASP A 257 18.18 -42.48 50.39
N ILE A 258 19.00 -41.61 49.80
CA ILE A 258 20.26 -41.12 50.37
C ILE A 258 20.04 -39.86 51.21
N TYR A 259 19.27 -38.89 50.70
CA TYR A 259 19.22 -37.53 51.26
C TYR A 259 17.97 -37.22 52.08
N VAL A 260 16.93 -38.05 52.00
CA VAL A 260 15.67 -37.82 52.71
C VAL A 260 15.46 -38.91 53.77
N SER A 261 15.18 -38.46 54.99
CA SER A 261 14.81 -39.35 56.09
C SER A 261 13.60 -40.21 55.71
N GLU A 262 13.63 -41.50 56.02
CA GLU A 262 12.59 -42.48 55.68
C GLU A 262 11.17 -42.00 56.03
N THR A 263 11.00 -41.31 57.16
CA THR A 263 9.69 -40.79 57.62
C THR A 263 9.06 -39.77 56.67
N ASN A 264 9.87 -38.98 55.95
CA ASN A 264 9.40 -37.89 55.09
C ASN A 264 9.62 -38.18 53.59
N ARG A 265 10.15 -39.36 53.25
CA ARG A 265 10.62 -39.66 51.89
C ARG A 265 9.50 -39.62 50.87
N GLN A 266 8.39 -40.32 51.15
CA GLN A 266 7.27 -40.37 50.22
C GLN A 266 6.63 -39.00 50.02
N GLU A 267 6.42 -38.25 51.11
CA GLU A 267 5.86 -36.89 51.05
C GLU A 267 6.71 -35.96 50.18
N ARG A 268 8.05 -36.02 50.31
CA ARG A 268 8.97 -35.19 49.51
C ARG A 268 9.02 -35.60 48.04
N LEU A 269 8.93 -36.90 47.75
CA LEU A 269 8.82 -37.39 46.37
C LEU A 269 7.52 -36.89 45.73
N ASP A 270 6.40 -37.01 46.44
CA ASP A 270 5.09 -36.60 45.96
C ASP A 270 5.00 -35.07 45.74
N ASP A 271 5.65 -34.27 46.60
CA ASP A 271 5.73 -32.80 46.44
C ASP A 271 6.45 -32.40 45.14
N ILE A 272 7.60 -33.00 44.86
CA ILE A 272 8.37 -32.69 43.64
C ILE A 272 7.61 -33.15 42.39
N VAL A 273 7.00 -34.33 42.42
CA VAL A 273 6.16 -34.81 41.30
C VAL A 273 4.99 -33.85 41.07
N GLY A 274 4.28 -33.44 42.12
CA GLY A 274 3.16 -32.50 41.97
C GLY A 274 3.58 -31.14 41.39
N LYS A 275 4.76 -30.64 41.76
CA LYS A 275 5.33 -29.41 41.17
C LYS A 275 5.79 -29.60 39.73
N MET A 276 6.32 -30.78 39.39
CA MET A 276 6.67 -31.11 38.02
C MET A 276 5.43 -31.18 37.13
N ASP A 277 4.33 -31.78 37.61
CA ASP A 277 3.05 -31.81 36.90
C ASP A 277 2.49 -30.39 36.68
N GLU A 278 2.64 -29.50 37.67
CA GLU A 278 2.28 -28.08 37.53
C GLU A 278 3.15 -27.37 36.48
N TRP A 279 4.46 -27.60 36.50
CA TRP A 279 5.38 -27.04 35.52
C TRP A 279 5.05 -27.56 34.11
N GLU A 280 4.86 -28.86 33.92
CA GLU A 280 4.45 -29.49 32.66
C GLU A 280 3.17 -28.83 32.12
N MET A 281 2.13 -28.73 32.94
CA MET A 281 0.86 -28.13 32.54
C MET A 281 1.00 -26.69 32.05
N LEU A 282 1.80 -25.87 32.75
CA LEU A 282 2.03 -24.48 32.38
C LEU A 282 2.82 -24.35 31.08
N ILE A 283 3.85 -25.18 30.88
CA ILE A 283 4.66 -25.12 29.67
C ILE A 283 3.94 -25.70 28.46
N ASP A 284 3.14 -26.76 28.64
CA ASP A 284 2.30 -27.35 27.61
C ASP A 284 1.31 -26.33 27.06
N ASP A 285 0.52 -25.70 27.93
CA ASP A 285 -0.49 -24.70 27.53
C ASP A 285 0.16 -23.56 26.73
N ALA A 286 1.29 -23.03 27.23
CA ALA A 286 2.01 -21.96 26.57
C ALA A 286 2.65 -22.39 25.24
N ALA A 287 3.28 -23.57 25.20
CA ALA A 287 3.95 -24.08 24.00
C ALA A 287 2.94 -24.35 22.89
N TRP A 288 1.85 -25.06 23.16
CA TRP A 288 0.84 -25.39 22.15
C TRP A 288 0.08 -24.16 21.67
N THR A 289 -0.28 -23.25 22.57
CA THR A 289 -0.95 -21.98 22.20
C THR A 289 -0.05 -21.12 21.32
N THR A 290 1.20 -20.89 21.73
CA THR A 290 2.12 -20.05 20.93
C THR A 290 2.54 -20.71 19.61
N LEU A 291 2.50 -22.04 19.52
CA LEU A 291 2.65 -22.77 18.27
C LEU A 291 1.47 -22.51 17.33
N ALA A 292 0.25 -22.70 17.81
CA ALA A 292 -0.97 -22.46 17.02
C ALA A 292 -1.02 -21.00 16.53
N ASP A 293 -0.77 -20.04 17.41
CA ASP A 293 -0.73 -18.62 17.10
C ASP A 293 0.28 -18.30 15.99
N ALA A 294 1.46 -18.93 16.01
CA ALA A 294 2.49 -18.63 15.04
C ALA A 294 2.14 -19.13 13.63
N PHE A 295 1.45 -20.26 13.51
CA PHE A 295 0.90 -20.71 12.23
C PHE A 295 -0.25 -19.80 11.76
N GLU A 296 -1.16 -19.42 12.65
CA GLU A 296 -2.27 -18.52 12.32
C GLU A 296 -1.78 -17.15 11.84
N GLN A 297 -0.79 -16.56 12.52
CA GLN A 297 -0.18 -15.28 12.14
C GLN A 297 0.47 -15.33 10.75
N ASN A 298 0.87 -16.50 10.27
CA ASN A 298 1.39 -16.73 8.93
C ASN A 298 0.31 -17.13 7.92
N ASN A 299 -0.98 -17.00 8.29
CA ASN A 299 -2.16 -17.38 7.51
C ASN A 299 -2.17 -18.88 7.15
N ILE A 300 -1.67 -19.72 8.05
CA ILE A 300 -1.69 -21.17 7.95
C ILE A 300 -2.66 -21.69 9.01
N GLN A 301 -3.85 -22.08 8.58
CA GLN A 301 -4.90 -22.56 9.49
C GLN A 301 -4.76 -24.07 9.67
N LEU A 302 -4.21 -24.48 10.80
CA LEU A 302 -4.15 -25.88 11.20
C LEU A 302 -5.42 -26.24 11.99
N SER A 303 -5.80 -27.52 11.94
CA SER A 303 -6.78 -28.05 12.89
C SER A 303 -6.26 -27.94 14.33
N PRO A 304 -7.13 -27.73 15.34
CA PRO A 304 -6.71 -27.62 16.73
C PRO A 304 -5.86 -28.81 17.19
N PHE A 305 -4.88 -28.54 18.07
CA PHE A 305 -4.00 -29.54 18.67
C PHE A 305 -3.59 -29.10 20.07
N SER A 306 -3.33 -30.06 20.95
CA SER A 306 -2.78 -29.80 22.29
C SER A 306 -1.72 -30.81 22.74
N ASN A 307 -1.14 -31.56 21.79
CA ASN A 307 -0.03 -32.48 22.03
C ASN A 307 0.74 -32.75 20.72
N SER A 308 1.91 -33.39 20.83
CA SER A 308 2.80 -33.69 19.69
C SER A 308 2.13 -34.51 18.58
N LEU A 309 1.31 -35.50 18.94
CA LEU A 309 0.63 -36.37 17.97
C LEU A 309 -0.43 -35.59 17.19
N GLU A 310 -1.26 -34.82 17.89
CA GLU A 310 -2.28 -33.97 17.28
C GLU A 310 -1.64 -32.90 16.41
N PHE A 311 -0.57 -32.25 16.88
CA PHE A 311 0.14 -31.24 16.10
C PHE A 311 0.68 -31.80 14.78
N TYR A 312 1.37 -32.94 14.85
CA TYR A 312 1.87 -33.63 13.66
C TYR A 312 0.73 -34.06 12.72
N THR A 313 -0.39 -34.54 13.28
CA THR A 313 -1.57 -34.93 12.49
C THR A 313 -2.19 -33.72 11.79
N SER A 314 -2.35 -32.60 12.49
CA SER A 314 -2.88 -31.35 11.94
C SER A 314 -1.99 -30.80 10.83
N LEU A 315 -0.66 -30.86 10.99
CA LEU A 315 0.29 -30.47 9.93
C LEU A 315 0.17 -31.36 8.69
N ASN A 316 0.15 -32.68 8.86
CA ASN A 316 0.02 -33.60 7.73
C ASN A 316 -1.30 -33.43 7.01
N THR A 317 -2.39 -33.29 7.75
CA THR A 317 -3.73 -33.10 7.17
C THR A 317 -3.77 -31.82 6.34
N TYR A 318 -3.23 -30.72 6.86
CA TYR A 318 -3.12 -29.47 6.11
C TYR A 318 -2.36 -29.63 4.79
N LEU A 319 -1.21 -30.33 4.83
CA LEU A 319 -0.37 -30.56 3.65
C LEU A 319 -1.03 -31.51 2.65
N ASP A 320 -1.67 -32.58 3.12
CA ASP A 320 -2.41 -33.53 2.28
C ASP A 320 -3.53 -32.84 1.52
N GLU A 321 -4.34 -32.04 2.22
CA GLU A 321 -5.40 -31.26 1.59
C GLU A 321 -4.84 -30.20 0.63
N ALA A 322 -3.66 -29.64 0.90
CA ALA A 322 -3.02 -28.69 0.00
C ALA A 322 -2.51 -29.35 -1.28
N ILE A 323 -1.91 -30.53 -1.17
CA ILE A 323 -1.50 -31.35 -2.32
C ILE A 323 -2.73 -31.71 -3.16
N GLU A 324 -3.81 -32.21 -2.55
CA GLU A 324 -5.04 -32.57 -3.26
C GLU A 324 -5.64 -31.38 -4.02
N ARG A 325 -5.72 -30.20 -3.38
CA ARG A 325 -6.19 -28.97 -4.05
C ARG A 325 -5.29 -28.55 -5.22
N ALA A 326 -3.97 -28.68 -5.04
CA ALA A 326 -2.99 -28.36 -6.06
C ALA A 326 -3.08 -29.30 -7.26
N GLU A 327 -3.33 -30.59 -7.04
CA GLU A 327 -3.57 -31.57 -8.09
C GLU A 327 -4.84 -31.27 -8.90
N ASP A 328 -5.92 -30.87 -8.23
CA ASP A 328 -7.22 -30.61 -8.85
C ASP A 328 -7.26 -29.31 -9.65
N SER A 329 -6.71 -28.23 -9.08
CA SER A 329 -6.98 -26.87 -9.56
C SER A 329 -5.76 -25.97 -9.71
N GLY A 330 -4.65 -26.26 -9.02
CA GLY A 330 -3.35 -25.56 -9.10
C GLY A 330 -3.41 -24.04 -9.31
N GLY A 331 -2.32 -23.47 -9.83
CA GLY A 331 -2.32 -22.09 -10.32
C GLY A 331 -1.85 -21.05 -9.29
N GLU A 332 -2.05 -19.78 -9.60
CA GLU A 332 -1.41 -18.66 -8.91
C GLU A 332 -1.75 -18.59 -7.41
N GLU A 333 -3.03 -18.79 -7.05
CA GLU A 333 -3.46 -18.80 -5.65
C GLU A 333 -2.80 -19.95 -4.85
N GLU A 334 -2.63 -21.12 -5.48
CA GLU A 334 -2.01 -22.27 -4.83
C GLU A 334 -0.50 -22.10 -4.72
N VAL A 335 0.15 -21.48 -5.71
CA VAL A 335 1.56 -21.07 -5.61
C VAL A 335 1.75 -20.10 -4.45
N GLU A 336 0.88 -19.11 -4.28
CA GLU A 336 0.97 -18.18 -3.15
C GLU A 336 0.75 -18.89 -1.80
N ARG A 337 -0.19 -19.84 -1.70
CA ARG A 337 -0.42 -20.66 -0.49
C ARG A 337 0.83 -21.49 -0.15
N TYR A 338 1.37 -22.18 -1.14
CA TYR A 338 2.62 -22.94 -1.02
C TYR A 338 3.77 -22.03 -0.57
N GLU A 339 3.96 -20.89 -1.21
CA GLU A 339 5.05 -19.97 -0.89
C GLU A 339 4.93 -19.43 0.53
N ARG A 340 3.72 -19.10 1.01
CA ARG A 340 3.53 -18.69 2.41
C ARG A 340 3.96 -19.79 3.39
N PHE A 341 3.47 -21.01 3.20
CA PHE A 341 3.84 -22.13 4.07
C PHE A 341 5.34 -22.44 3.99
N ALA A 342 5.87 -22.59 2.78
CA ALA A 342 7.27 -22.93 2.56
C ALA A 342 8.21 -21.85 3.10
N ASN A 343 7.88 -20.57 2.93
CA ASN A 343 8.67 -19.48 3.49
C ASN A 343 8.68 -19.53 5.02
N PHE A 344 7.53 -19.72 5.66
CA PHE A 344 7.48 -19.85 7.12
C PHE A 344 8.23 -21.09 7.61
N TRP A 345 8.03 -22.24 6.96
CA TRP A 345 8.68 -23.50 7.30
C TRP A 345 10.21 -23.43 7.18
N PHE A 346 10.72 -22.97 6.04
CA PHE A 346 12.16 -22.97 5.75
C PHE A 346 12.92 -21.79 6.35
N ASN A 347 12.27 -20.66 6.68
CA ASN A 347 12.95 -19.49 7.24
C ASN A 347 12.79 -19.38 8.77
N ASP A 348 11.68 -19.89 9.33
CA ASP A 348 11.42 -19.80 10.76
C ASP A 348 11.41 -21.18 11.43
N VAL A 349 10.53 -22.10 11.02
CA VAL A 349 10.35 -23.38 11.73
C VAL A 349 11.62 -24.22 11.73
N LYS A 350 12.16 -24.57 10.57
CA LYS A 350 13.36 -25.43 10.51
C LYS A 350 14.61 -24.78 11.11
N PRO A 351 14.99 -23.54 10.73
CA PRO A 351 16.25 -23.00 11.20
C PRO A 351 16.25 -22.64 12.69
N ARG A 352 15.08 -22.37 13.26
CA ARG A 352 14.98 -21.78 14.61
C ARG A 352 14.32 -22.68 15.63
N TRP A 353 13.43 -23.59 15.20
CA TRP A 353 12.62 -24.40 16.12
C TRP A 353 12.94 -25.88 16.05
N GLN A 354 13.50 -26.38 14.94
CA GLN A 354 13.73 -27.81 14.74
C GLN A 354 14.51 -28.47 15.90
N GLU A 355 15.61 -27.86 16.34
CA GLU A 355 16.40 -28.39 17.46
C GLU A 355 15.55 -28.53 18.73
N TYR A 356 14.79 -27.49 19.06
CA TYR A 356 13.96 -27.45 20.27
C TYR A 356 12.73 -28.35 20.18
N MET A 357 12.11 -28.46 18.99
CA MET A 357 10.99 -29.38 18.76
C MET A 357 11.42 -30.84 18.90
N ILE A 358 12.66 -31.16 18.54
CA ILE A 358 13.21 -32.51 18.70
C ILE A 358 13.55 -32.75 20.17
N SER A 359 14.20 -31.81 20.86
CA SER A 359 14.50 -31.96 22.30
C SER A 359 13.24 -32.07 23.15
N ALA A 360 12.18 -31.35 22.79
CA ALA A 360 10.90 -31.38 23.48
C ALA A 360 9.98 -32.53 23.02
N ASN A 361 10.45 -33.45 22.16
CA ASN A 361 9.64 -34.53 21.60
C ASN A 361 8.32 -34.06 20.92
N VAL A 362 8.31 -32.83 20.39
CA VAL A 362 7.20 -32.26 19.63
C VAL A 362 7.16 -32.84 18.22
N LEU A 363 8.31 -32.92 17.56
CA LEU A 363 8.47 -33.56 16.25
C LEU A 363 9.81 -34.31 16.19
N THR A 364 9.82 -35.45 15.51
CA THR A 364 11.05 -36.22 15.25
C THR A 364 11.73 -35.76 13.96
N TYR A 365 12.99 -36.17 13.75
CA TYR A 365 13.66 -35.98 12.45
C TYR A 365 12.86 -36.59 11.28
N ASP A 366 12.23 -37.75 11.50
CA ASP A 366 11.42 -38.41 10.48
C ASP A 366 10.14 -37.61 10.17
N ASN A 367 9.54 -36.98 11.18
CA ASN A 367 8.40 -36.08 10.98
C ASN A 367 8.80 -34.88 10.10
N PHE A 368 9.96 -34.26 10.37
CA PHE A 368 10.48 -33.15 9.56
C PHE A 368 10.73 -33.57 8.10
N ASN A 369 11.35 -34.73 7.89
CA ASN A 369 11.60 -35.26 6.56
C ASN A 369 10.28 -35.51 5.80
N THR A 370 9.29 -36.09 6.48
CA THR A 370 7.96 -36.33 5.89
C THR A 370 7.30 -35.03 5.43
N ILE A 371 7.40 -33.97 6.25
CA ILE A 371 6.86 -32.65 5.90
C ILE A 371 7.62 -32.03 4.71
N ASP A 372 8.94 -32.16 4.67
CA ASP A 372 9.74 -31.65 3.53
C ASP A 372 9.42 -32.38 2.22
N GLU A 373 9.19 -33.69 2.28
CA GLU A 373 8.77 -34.50 1.14
C GLU A 373 7.42 -34.02 0.61
N LYS A 374 6.44 -33.83 1.51
CA LYS A 374 5.11 -33.28 1.17
C LYS A 374 5.19 -31.86 0.60
N LEU A 375 6.06 -31.01 1.12
CA LEU A 375 6.27 -29.68 0.54
C LEU A 375 6.88 -29.73 -0.86
N THR A 376 7.73 -30.72 -1.14
CA THR A 376 8.29 -30.94 -2.47
C THR A 376 7.22 -31.40 -3.45
N GLU A 377 6.35 -32.32 -3.02
CA GLU A 377 5.19 -32.78 -3.77
C GLU A 377 4.22 -31.63 -4.03
N TRP A 378 3.81 -30.90 -3.00
CA TRP A 378 2.91 -29.75 -3.12
C TRP A 378 3.44 -28.72 -4.11
N LYS A 379 4.74 -28.38 -4.05
CA LYS A 379 5.37 -27.47 -5.01
C LYS A 379 5.22 -27.92 -6.47
N LEU A 380 5.35 -29.22 -6.72
CA LEU A 380 5.27 -29.80 -8.06
C LEU A 380 3.87 -29.60 -8.65
N HIS A 381 2.84 -29.78 -7.83
CA HIS A 381 1.43 -29.67 -8.23
C HIS A 381 0.91 -28.24 -8.22
N ALA A 382 1.43 -27.37 -7.34
CA ALA A 382 0.98 -25.98 -7.23
C ALA A 382 1.28 -25.16 -8.50
N GLN A 383 2.37 -25.45 -9.20
CA GLN A 383 2.73 -24.71 -10.40
C GLN A 383 1.66 -24.87 -11.49
N PRO A 384 1.20 -23.78 -12.12
CA PRO A 384 0.25 -23.88 -13.21
C PRO A 384 0.83 -24.80 -14.29
N THR A 385 0.06 -25.82 -14.69
CA THR A 385 0.38 -26.64 -15.86
C THR A 385 0.49 -25.69 -17.05
N SER A 386 1.71 -25.32 -17.38
CA SER A 386 1.93 -24.41 -18.48
C SER A 386 1.41 -25.07 -19.75
N TYR A 387 0.43 -24.45 -20.41
CA TYR A 387 -0.01 -24.88 -21.74
C TYR A 387 1.17 -25.05 -22.71
N THR A 388 2.35 -24.49 -22.43
CA THR A 388 3.58 -24.74 -23.18
C THR A 388 3.95 -26.23 -23.24
N THR A 389 3.83 -27.03 -22.18
CA THR A 389 4.15 -28.47 -22.23
C THR A 389 3.14 -29.23 -23.09
N LEU A 390 1.85 -28.90 -23.00
CA LEU A 390 0.81 -29.45 -23.88
C LEU A 390 0.97 -28.99 -25.34
N ILE A 391 1.40 -27.74 -25.58
CA ILE A 391 1.71 -27.19 -26.90
C ILE A 391 2.94 -27.88 -27.50
N PHE A 392 4.00 -28.12 -26.71
CA PHE A 392 5.20 -28.85 -27.15
C PHE A 392 4.87 -30.31 -27.45
N LEU A 393 4.02 -30.96 -26.65
CA LEU A 393 3.54 -32.32 -26.92
C LEU A 393 2.71 -32.38 -28.21
N GLY A 394 1.82 -31.39 -28.42
CA GLY A 394 1.06 -31.25 -29.67
C GLY A 394 1.95 -31.01 -30.90
N LEU A 395 2.97 -30.15 -30.78
CA LEU A 395 3.96 -29.90 -31.83
C LEU A 395 4.78 -31.14 -32.17
N ALA A 396 5.18 -31.92 -31.16
CA ALA A 396 5.91 -33.18 -31.37
C ALA A 396 5.08 -34.19 -32.17
N ILE A 397 3.79 -34.33 -31.86
CA ILE A 397 2.87 -35.22 -32.60
C ILE A 397 2.72 -34.75 -34.06
N ILE A 398 2.57 -33.44 -34.30
CA ILE A 398 2.48 -32.88 -35.65
C ILE A 398 3.77 -33.15 -36.45
N ILE A 399 4.94 -32.95 -35.84
CA ILE A 399 6.23 -33.23 -36.50
C ILE A 399 6.35 -34.71 -36.86
N ILE A 400 5.95 -35.62 -35.97
CA ILE A 400 5.95 -37.06 -36.25
C ILE A 400 5.02 -37.39 -37.42
N LEU A 401 3.81 -36.82 -37.47
CA LEU A 401 2.87 -37.03 -38.57
C LEU A 401 3.40 -36.49 -39.91
N VAL A 402 4.08 -35.34 -39.90
CA VAL A 402 4.73 -34.77 -41.09
C VAL A 402 5.88 -35.66 -41.56
N LEU A 403 6.71 -36.16 -40.65
CA LEU A 403 7.80 -37.08 -40.97
C LEU A 403 7.29 -38.40 -41.55
N ILE A 404 6.20 -38.96 -40.99
CA ILE A 404 5.53 -40.15 -41.54
C ILE A 404 4.97 -39.86 -42.94
N GLY A 405 4.33 -38.71 -43.15
CA GLY A 405 3.80 -38.31 -44.45
C GLY A 405 4.90 -38.13 -45.51
N LEU A 406 6.04 -37.54 -45.14
CA LEU A 406 7.21 -37.40 -46.00
C LEU A 406 7.83 -38.76 -46.35
N TYR A 407 7.97 -39.64 -45.35
CA TYR A 407 8.48 -41.00 -45.56
C TYR A 407 7.59 -41.83 -46.51
N ILE A 408 6.26 -41.72 -46.38
CA ILE A 408 5.31 -42.37 -47.29
C ILE A 408 5.41 -41.77 -48.71
N LYS A 409 5.54 -40.45 -48.84
CA LYS A 409 5.69 -39.76 -50.13
C LYS A 409 7.00 -40.13 -50.84
N GLU A 410 8.08 -40.35 -50.09
CA GLU A 410 9.37 -40.75 -50.64
C GLU A 410 9.37 -42.22 -51.09
N LYS A 411 8.63 -43.10 -50.39
CA LYS A 411 8.41 -44.49 -50.81
C LYS A 411 7.49 -44.62 -52.02
N GLY A 412 6.52 -43.71 -52.20
CA GLY A 412 5.61 -43.67 -53.34
C GLY A 412 6.19 -43.08 -54.63
N LYS A 413 7.45 -42.61 -54.61
CA LYS A 413 8.19 -42.09 -55.77
C LYS A 413 9.25 -43.07 -56.32
N LYS A 414 9.27 -44.31 -55.85
CA LYS A 414 10.10 -45.39 -56.42
C LYS A 414 9.32 -46.23 -57.41
#